data_AF-A0A3M9MAS2-F1
#
_entry.id   AF-A0A3M9MAS2-F1
#
_cell.length_a   1.000
_cell.length_b   1.000
_cell.length_c   1.000
_cell.angle_alpha   90.00
_cell.angle_beta   90.00
_cell.angle_gamma   90.00
#
_symmetry.space_group_name_H-M   'P 1'
#
loop_
_entity.id
_entity.type
_entity.pdbx_description
1 polymer ?
#
loop_
_entity_poly.entity_id
_entity_poly.type
_entity_poly.pdbx_seq_one_letter_code
_entity_poly.pdbx_strand_id
1 'polypeptide(L)'
;MDLQNFDLNALTILLNASTRNPELKSAIESEIQRRMAENNKYSREYIFQVSMMQKHAIQVYFIPTTDAYKKYGEYVTVEMILSDEEIGEMVKNISSKPPINTSGQVKAKVLSSFDLSEEQIKLLETEGFHTSEILKTQHL
;
A
#
# COMPACT_ATOMS: atom_id res chain seq x y z
N MET A 1 -25.04 12.61 -3.79
CA MET A 1 -24.41 11.72 -2.80
C MET A 1 -23.17 12.42 -2.29
N ASP A 2 -22.96 12.46 -0.98
CA ASP A 2 -21.79 13.11 -0.39
C ASP A 2 -20.70 12.07 -0.12
N LEU A 3 -19.69 12.05 -0.99
CA LEU A 3 -18.57 11.09 -0.93
C LEU A 3 -17.67 11.32 0.29
N GLN A 4 -17.74 12.49 0.93
CA GLN A 4 -16.90 12.83 2.09
C GLN A 4 -17.23 11.96 3.31
N ASN A 5 -18.45 11.44 3.41
CA ASN A 5 -18.91 10.62 4.53
C ASN A 5 -18.48 9.15 4.47
N PHE A 6 -17.85 8.72 3.37
CA PHE A 6 -17.37 7.35 3.19
C PHE A 6 -15.87 7.30 3.45
N ASP A 7 -15.38 6.27 4.15
CA ASP A 7 -13.94 6.02 4.25
C ASP A 7 -13.37 5.42 2.95
N LEU A 8 -12.06 5.25 2.87
CA LEU A 8 -11.40 4.76 1.66
C LEU A 8 -11.89 3.34 1.27
N ASN A 9 -12.16 2.46 2.23
CA ASN A 9 -12.69 1.13 1.95
C ASN A 9 -14.12 1.18 1.40
N ALA A 10 -14.97 2.02 1.97
CA ALA A 10 -16.33 2.20 1.50
C ALA A 10 -16.36 2.81 0.09
N LEU A 11 -15.46 3.75 -0.21
CA LEU A 11 -15.29 4.31 -1.55
C LEU A 11 -14.87 3.25 -2.56
N THR A 12 -13.97 2.33 -2.21
CA THR A 12 -13.54 1.26 -3.14
C THR A 12 -14.64 0.23 -3.38
N ILE A 13 -15.47 -0.08 -2.37
CA ILE A 13 -16.69 -0.88 -2.54
C ILE A 13 -17.68 -0.19 -3.48
N LEU A 14 -17.94 1.11 -3.27
CA LEU A 14 -18.83 1.90 -4.12
C LEU A 14 -18.33 1.98 -5.56
N LEU A 15 -17.01 2.11 -5.76
CA LEU A 15 -16.39 2.11 -7.07
C LEU A 15 -16.74 0.83 -7.85
N ASN A 16 -16.55 -0.32 -7.22
CA ASN A 16 -16.85 -1.62 -7.82
C ASN A 16 -18.36 -1.80 -8.11
N ALA A 17 -19.22 -1.23 -7.27
CA ALA A 17 -20.67 -1.24 -7.49
C ALA A 17 -21.15 -0.28 -8.60
N SER A 18 -20.34 0.74 -8.93
CA SER A 18 -20.73 1.83 -9.85
C SER A 18 -20.42 1.54 -11.32
N THR A 19 -20.16 0.28 -11.70
CA THR A 19 -19.79 -0.12 -13.08
C THR A 19 -20.76 0.32 -14.16
N ARG A 20 -22.06 0.48 -13.83
CA ARG A 20 -23.12 0.90 -14.76
C ARG A 20 -23.42 2.40 -14.73
N ASN A 21 -22.67 3.19 -13.95
CA ASN A 21 -22.82 4.64 -13.88
C ASN A 21 -21.43 5.31 -14.02
N PRO A 22 -21.02 5.64 -15.27
CA PRO A 22 -19.69 6.19 -15.54
C PRO A 22 -19.40 7.52 -14.83
N GLU A 23 -20.41 8.39 -14.69
CA GLU A 23 -20.26 9.69 -14.01
C GLU A 23 -19.97 9.49 -12.53
N LEU A 24 -20.76 8.62 -11.88
CA LEU A 24 -20.54 8.30 -10.47
C LEU A 24 -19.19 7.61 -10.26
N LYS A 25 -18.83 6.68 -11.15
CA LYS A 25 -17.53 6.01 -11.12
C LYS A 25 -16.38 7.02 -11.16
N SER A 26 -16.40 7.95 -12.11
CA SER A 26 -15.36 8.98 -12.24
C SER A 26 -15.27 9.91 -11.02
N ALA A 27 -16.41 10.26 -10.42
CA ALA A 27 -16.44 11.04 -9.19
C ALA A 27 -15.79 10.30 -8.00
N ILE A 28 -16.06 8.99 -7.87
CA ILE A 28 -15.45 8.15 -6.82
C ILE A 28 -13.94 8.00 -7.06
N GLU A 29 -13.50 7.75 -8.29
CA GLU A 29 -12.07 7.64 -8.63
C GLU A 29 -11.30 8.93 -8.28
N SER A 30 -11.88 10.09 -8.60
CA SER A 30 -11.29 11.39 -8.29
C SER A 30 -11.14 11.60 -6.77
N GLU A 31 -12.15 11.22 -5.99
CA GLU A 31 -12.09 11.33 -4.53
C GLU A 31 -11.09 10.34 -3.91
N ILE A 32 -10.97 9.13 -4.44
CA ILE A 32 -9.95 8.15 -4.04
C ILE A 32 -8.56 8.72 -4.31
N GLN A 33 -8.30 9.24 -5.52
CA GLN A 33 -7.01 9.83 -5.88
C GLN A 33 -6.63 11.00 -4.97
N ARG A 34 -7.59 11.87 -4.64
CA ARG A 34 -7.38 12.98 -3.71
C ARG A 34 -6.91 12.49 -2.34
N ARG A 35 -7.56 11.46 -1.79
CA ARG A 35 -7.23 10.90 -0.46
C ARG A 35 -5.97 10.07 -0.45
N MET A 36 -5.61 9.45 -1.58
CA MET A 36 -4.33 8.77 -1.72
C MET A 36 -3.15 9.72 -1.49
N ALA A 37 -3.23 10.95 -2.01
CA ALA A 37 -2.18 11.94 -1.79
C ALA A 37 -2.01 12.32 -0.31
N GLU A 38 -3.04 12.09 0.50
CA GLU A 38 -3.07 12.36 1.94
C GLU A 38 -2.90 11.07 2.78
N ASN A 39 -2.67 9.91 2.14
CA ASN A 39 -2.61 8.61 2.79
C ASN A 39 -1.28 8.39 3.51
N ASN A 40 -1.14 9.02 4.68
CA ASN A 40 0.05 8.95 5.52
C ASN A 40 -0.03 7.84 6.58
N LYS A 41 -1.08 7.00 6.53
CA LYS A 41 -1.33 5.98 7.54
C LYS A 41 -0.31 4.84 7.49
N TYR A 42 0.16 4.52 6.28
CA TYR A 42 1.01 3.37 6.01
C TYR A 42 2.42 3.80 5.59
N SER A 43 3.15 4.48 6.48
CA SER A 43 4.52 4.94 6.21
C SER A 43 5.49 3.79 5.95
N ARG A 44 6.65 4.11 5.34
CA ARG A 44 7.77 3.15 5.20
C ARG A 44 8.17 2.59 6.57
N GLU A 45 8.21 3.44 7.60
CA GLU A 45 8.54 3.07 8.97
C GLU A 45 7.50 2.13 9.59
N TYR A 46 6.21 2.32 9.30
CA TYR A 46 5.16 1.41 9.75
C TYR A 46 5.35 0.00 9.15
N ILE A 47 5.58 -0.09 7.84
CA ILE A 47 5.80 -1.39 7.17
C ILE A 47 7.09 -2.03 7.70
N PHE A 48 8.16 -1.25 7.90
CA PHE A 48 9.43 -1.74 8.46
C PHE A 48 9.26 -2.29 9.88
N GLN A 49 8.59 -1.55 10.76
CA GLN A 49 8.39 -1.94 12.15
C GLN A 49 7.64 -3.27 12.24
N VAL A 50 6.62 -3.45 11.41
CA VAL A 50 5.82 -4.68 11.40
C VAL A 50 6.57 -5.84 10.74
N SER A 51 7.18 -5.61 9.57
CA SER A 51 7.78 -6.69 8.78
C SER A 51 9.09 -7.16 9.38
N MET A 52 9.96 -6.23 9.80
CA MET A 52 11.34 -6.54 10.15
C MET A 52 11.56 -6.58 11.67
N MET A 53 10.97 -5.65 12.43
CA MET A 53 11.17 -5.62 13.89
C MET A 53 10.29 -6.62 14.62
N GLN A 54 9.01 -6.73 14.22
CA GLN A 54 8.08 -7.70 14.80
C GLN A 54 8.15 -9.07 14.13
N LYS A 55 8.85 -9.19 12.99
CA LYS A 55 8.98 -10.43 12.21
C LYS A 55 7.64 -11.05 11.81
N HIS A 56 6.65 -10.20 11.53
CA HIS A 56 5.35 -10.65 11.03
C HIS A 56 5.31 -10.54 9.51
N ALA A 57 4.68 -11.52 8.86
CA ALA A 57 4.31 -11.38 7.47
C ALA A 57 3.22 -10.31 7.35
N ILE A 58 3.35 -9.43 6.35
CA ILE A 58 2.36 -8.38 6.10
C ILE A 58 1.64 -8.69 4.81
N GLN A 59 0.32 -8.81 4.89
CA GLN A 59 -0.53 -8.74 3.72
C GLN A 59 -0.89 -7.27 3.45
N VAL A 60 -0.52 -6.77 2.29
CA VAL A 60 -0.76 -5.40 1.82
C VAL A 60 -1.85 -5.43 0.77
N TYR A 61 -2.96 -4.76 1.04
CA TYR A 61 -4.06 -4.59 0.10
C TYR A 61 -3.92 -3.25 -0.62
N PHE A 62 -4.06 -3.25 -1.93
CA PHE A 62 -3.93 -2.05 -2.74
C PHE A 62 -5.27 -1.39 -3.03
N ILE A 63 -5.26 -0.08 -3.20
CA ILE A 63 -6.42 0.68 -3.61
C ILE A 63 -6.77 0.29 -5.07
N PRO A 64 -8.01 -0.14 -5.37
CA PRO A 64 -8.46 -0.34 -6.74
C PRO A 64 -8.21 0.93 -7.56
N THR A 65 -7.69 0.76 -8.79
CA THR A 65 -7.27 1.79 -9.77
C THR A 65 -5.80 2.20 -9.74
N THR A 66 -5.04 1.85 -8.70
CA THR A 66 -3.62 2.21 -8.63
C THR A 66 -2.74 1.29 -9.47
N ASP A 67 -1.49 1.69 -9.67
CA ASP A 67 -0.56 0.91 -10.48
C ASP A 67 -0.10 -0.35 -9.74
N ALA A 68 0.08 -0.28 -8.42
CA ALA A 68 0.29 -1.46 -7.59
C ALA A 68 -0.86 -2.47 -7.73
N TYR A 69 -2.12 -2.02 -7.71
CA TYR A 69 -3.26 -2.91 -7.93
C TYR A 69 -3.24 -3.55 -9.31
N LYS A 70 -2.98 -2.77 -10.37
CA LYS A 70 -2.89 -3.29 -11.75
C LYS A 70 -1.73 -4.26 -11.93
N LYS A 71 -0.59 -4.00 -11.29
CA LYS A 71 0.63 -4.81 -11.41
C LYS A 71 0.56 -6.08 -10.57
N TYR A 72 0.02 -6.04 -9.35
CA TYR A 72 0.15 -7.11 -8.37
C TYR A 72 -1.19 -7.70 -7.90
N GLY A 73 -2.32 -7.18 -8.37
CA GLY A 73 -3.66 -7.62 -7.97
C GLY A 73 -4.15 -6.96 -6.69
N GLU A 74 -5.13 -7.59 -6.03
CA GLU A 74 -5.79 -7.00 -4.86
C GLU A 74 -4.85 -6.88 -3.65
N TYR A 75 -4.02 -7.89 -3.42
CA TYR A 75 -3.11 -7.93 -2.29
C TYR A 75 -1.85 -8.73 -2.57
N VAL A 76 -0.82 -8.48 -1.76
CA VAL A 76 0.41 -9.28 -1.70
C VAL A 76 0.79 -9.55 -0.25
N THR A 77 1.33 -10.74 0.03
CA THR A 77 1.93 -11.05 1.33
C THR A 77 3.44 -10.97 1.22
N VAL A 78 4.04 -10.03 1.97
CA VAL A 78 5.41 -9.59 1.72
C VAL A 78 6.26 -9.46 2.97
N GLU A 79 7.56 -9.53 2.75
CA GLU A 79 8.63 -9.10 3.65
C GLU A 79 9.44 -7.98 2.96
N MET A 80 9.76 -6.91 3.67
CA MET A 80 10.50 -5.79 3.07
C MET A 80 11.92 -6.17 2.68
N ILE A 81 12.38 -5.64 1.54
CA ILE A 81 13.78 -5.67 1.12
C ILE A 81 14.37 -4.29 1.36
N LEU A 82 15.39 -4.21 2.22
CA LEU A 82 16.10 -2.98 2.56
C LEU A 82 17.61 -3.22 2.56
N SER A 83 18.38 -2.20 2.17
CA SER A 83 19.81 -2.15 2.41
C SER A 83 20.13 -1.82 3.88
N ASP A 84 21.37 -2.07 4.31
CA ASP A 84 21.83 -1.71 5.66
C ASP A 84 21.69 -0.19 5.92
N GLU A 85 21.90 0.63 4.89
CA GLU A 85 21.74 2.09 4.96
C GLU A 85 20.27 2.48 5.18
N GLU A 86 19.34 1.84 4.45
CA GLU A 86 17.91 2.05 4.60
C GLU A 86 17.42 1.59 5.98
N ILE A 87 17.92 0.46 6.48
CA ILE A 87 17.62 -0.01 7.85
C ILE A 87 18.07 1.05 8.87
N GLY A 88 19.29 1.58 8.73
CA GLY A 88 19.80 2.65 9.59
C GLY A 88 18.92 3.91 9.57
N GLU A 89 18.45 4.31 8.39
CA GLU A 89 17.51 5.42 8.21
C GLU A 89 16.18 5.14 8.93
N MET A 90 15.55 3.98 8.69
CA MET A 90 14.27 3.63 9.30
C MET A 90 14.35 3.60 10.84
N VAL A 91 15.41 3.00 11.39
CA VAL A 91 15.63 2.95 12.84
C VAL A 91 15.80 4.35 13.43
N LYS A 92 16.53 5.23 12.74
CA LYS A 92 16.71 6.62 13.16
C LYS A 92 15.38 7.39 13.13
N ASN A 93 14.58 7.22 12.08
CA ASN A 93 13.27 7.86 11.94
C ASN A 93 12.31 7.42 13.05
N ILE A 94 12.24 6.11 13.33
CA ILE A 94 11.41 5.56 14.42
C ILE A 94 11.85 6.08 15.79
N SER A 95 13.16 6.21 16.01
CA SER A 95 13.72 6.62 17.31
C SER A 95 13.72 8.13 17.54
N SER A 96 13.36 8.92 16.53
CA SER A 96 13.31 10.37 16.62
C SER A 96 12.16 10.87 17.50
N LYS A 97 12.25 12.12 17.97
CA LYS A 97 11.26 12.74 18.87
C LYS A 97 10.83 14.10 18.30
N PRO A 98 9.64 14.21 17.68
CA PRO A 98 8.65 13.15 17.43
C PRO A 98 9.13 12.13 16.37
N PRO A 99 8.57 10.90 16.32
CA PRO A 99 8.87 9.93 15.27
C PRO A 99 8.58 10.49 13.88
N ILE A 100 9.46 10.19 12.93
CA ILE A 100 9.33 10.61 11.54
C ILE A 100 8.70 9.48 10.74
N ASN A 101 7.61 9.79 10.03
CA ASN A 101 6.92 8.87 9.12
C ASN A 101 7.07 9.39 7.70
N THR A 102 7.62 8.56 6.81
CA THR A 102 7.91 8.90 5.42
C THR A 102 7.01 8.11 4.48
N SER A 103 6.48 8.82 3.48
CA SER A 103 5.89 8.19 2.30
C SER A 103 7.00 7.88 1.30
N GLY A 104 6.85 6.79 0.58
CA GLY A 104 7.76 6.41 -0.48
C GLY A 104 7.58 4.99 -0.98
N GLN A 105 8.52 4.57 -1.81
CA GLN A 105 8.56 3.26 -2.43
C GLN A 105 9.03 2.19 -1.44
N VAL A 106 8.40 1.02 -1.48
CA VAL A 106 8.75 -0.16 -0.69
C VAL A 106 8.97 -1.33 -1.63
N LYS A 107 10.21 -1.83 -1.67
CA LYS A 107 10.56 -3.08 -2.34
C LYS A 107 10.33 -4.22 -1.37
N ALA A 108 9.83 -5.34 -1.90
CA ALA A 108 9.44 -6.44 -1.04
C ALA A 108 9.59 -7.78 -1.72
N LYS A 109 9.90 -8.80 -0.91
CA LYS A 109 9.91 -10.18 -1.32
C LYS A 109 8.54 -10.78 -1.07
N VAL A 110 8.03 -11.54 -2.04
CA VAL A 110 6.78 -12.29 -1.89
C VAL A 110 7.00 -13.49 -0.97
N LEU A 111 6.16 -13.64 0.05
CA LEU A 111 6.17 -14.79 0.95
C LEU A 111 5.25 -15.92 0.46
N SER A 112 4.25 -15.61 -0.36
CA SER A 112 3.33 -16.56 -0.96
C SER A 112 3.02 -16.15 -2.40
N SER A 113 3.42 -16.96 -3.37
CA SER A 113 3.41 -16.62 -4.81
C SER A 113 2.24 -17.24 -5.59
N PHE A 114 1.17 -17.68 -4.92
CA PHE A 114 0.12 -18.45 -5.58
C PHE A 114 -0.56 -17.71 -6.75
N ASP A 115 -0.56 -16.37 -6.73
CA ASP A 115 -1.28 -15.54 -7.71
C ASP A 115 -0.39 -14.57 -8.52
N LEU A 116 0.94 -14.61 -8.37
CA LEU A 116 1.87 -13.71 -9.06
C LEU A 116 2.76 -14.45 -10.06
N SER A 117 2.91 -13.90 -11.27
CA SER A 117 3.87 -14.34 -12.26
C SER A 117 5.32 -14.00 -11.85
N GLU A 118 6.29 -14.71 -12.42
CA GLU A 118 7.71 -14.43 -12.16
C GLU A 118 8.10 -12.97 -12.49
N GLU A 119 7.50 -12.40 -13.54
CA GLU A 119 7.70 -10.99 -13.91
C GLU A 119 7.16 -10.05 -12.83
N GLN A 120 5.97 -10.32 -12.30
CA GLN A 120 5.37 -9.52 -11.23
C GLN A 120 6.19 -9.61 -9.94
N ILE A 121 6.70 -10.80 -9.59
CA ILE A 121 7.58 -10.99 -8.43
C ILE A 121 8.85 -10.15 -8.60
N LYS A 122 9.49 -10.23 -9.77
CA LYS A 122 10.70 -9.46 -10.05
C LYS A 122 10.45 -7.96 -9.96
N LEU A 123 9.33 -7.46 -10.52
CA LEU A 123 8.96 -6.05 -10.42
C LEU A 123 8.73 -5.63 -8.97
N LEU A 124 8.13 -6.47 -8.14
CA LEU A 124 7.96 -6.17 -6.71
C LEU A 124 9.30 -6.08 -5.96
N GLU A 125 10.25 -6.94 -6.31
CA GLU A 125 11.58 -6.96 -5.70
C GLU A 125 12.45 -5.78 -6.17
N THR A 126 12.30 -5.33 -7.42
CA THR A 126 13.14 -4.26 -8.00
C THR A 126 12.52 -2.87 -7.92
N GLU A 127 11.24 -2.74 -8.27
CA GLU A 127 10.49 -1.48 -8.29
C GLU A 127 9.68 -1.30 -7.01
N GLY A 128 8.99 -2.35 -6.53
CA GLY A 128 8.14 -2.28 -5.35
C GLY A 128 6.76 -1.66 -5.59
N PHE A 129 6.14 -1.15 -4.53
CA PHE A 129 4.92 -0.36 -4.55
C PHE A 129 5.07 0.91 -3.71
N HIS A 130 4.26 1.94 -3.99
CA HIS A 130 4.28 3.16 -3.19
C HIS A 130 3.32 3.04 -1.99
N THR A 131 3.78 3.48 -0.83
CA THR A 131 3.02 3.42 0.44
C THR A 131 1.65 4.11 0.40
N SER A 132 1.50 5.17 -0.41
CA SER A 132 0.21 5.86 -0.59
C SER A 132 -0.85 5.02 -1.30
N GLU A 133 -0.45 3.97 -2.02
CA GLU A 133 -1.35 3.05 -2.74
C GLU A 133 -1.95 1.97 -1.82
N ILE A 134 -1.54 1.92 -0.56
CA ILE A 134 -2.01 0.93 0.41
C ILE A 134 -3.41 1.31 0.91
N LEU A 135 -4.36 0.41 0.68
CA LEU A 135 -5.72 0.52 1.22
C LEU A 135 -5.76 0.09 2.68
N LYS A 136 -5.18 -1.08 2.96
CA LYS A 136 -5.07 -1.64 4.30
C LYS A 136 -3.93 -2.66 4.40
N THR A 137 -3.51 -2.93 5.63
CA THR A 137 -2.57 -4.00 5.95
C THR A 137 -3.22 -5.00 6.89
N GLN A 138 -2.80 -6.26 6.81
CA GLN A 138 -3.18 -7.32 7.74
C GLN A 138 -1.91 -8.05 8.20
N HIS A 139 -1.80 -8.21 9.52
CA HIS A 139 -0.71 -8.93 10.17
C HIS A 139 -1.08 -10.42 10.23
N LEU A 140 -0.16 -11.27 9.80
CA LEU A 140 -0.32 -12.74 9.78
C LEU A 140 0.54 -13.40 10.85
#